data_AF-A0A844SM59-F1
#
_entry.id   AF-A0A844SM59-F1
#
_cell.length_a   1.000
_cell.length_b   1.000
_cell.length_c   1.000
_cell.angle_alpha   90.00
_cell.angle_beta   90.00
_cell.angle_gamma   90.00
#
_symmetry.space_group_name_H-M   'P 1'
#
loop_
_entity.id
_entity.type
_entity.pdbx_description
1 polymer ?
#
loop_
_entity_poly.entity_id
_entity_poly.type
_entity_poly.pdbx_seq_one_letter_code
_entity_poly.pdbx_strand_id
1 'polypeptide(L)' 'MEHHRGLDFSVVQSLSPRGWKWIIHLGQGEKIGGTHSDRQSAIKRAKQFIDDYTAKNKRSEDEEGE' A
#
# COMPACT_ATOMS: atom_id res chain seq x y z
N MET A 1 3.28 -2.77 -12.50
CA MET A 1 3.70 -2.11 -11.26
C MET A 1 3.23 -0.68 -11.35
N GLU A 2 2.60 -0.15 -10.32
CA GLU A 2 2.06 1.21 -10.26
C GLU A 2 2.80 1.99 -9.15
N HIS A 3 2.87 3.32 -9.27
CA HIS A 3 3.60 4.18 -8.35
C HIS A 3 2.67 5.24 -7.74
N HIS A 4 2.73 5.45 -6.43
CA HIS A 4 1.93 6.48 -5.73
C HIS A 4 2.70 7.04 -4.54
N ARG A 5 2.81 8.37 -4.45
CA ARG A 5 3.51 9.11 -3.37
C ARG A 5 4.91 8.57 -3.00
N GLY A 6 5.72 8.17 -3.99
CA GLY A 6 7.08 7.69 -3.74
C GLY A 6 7.15 6.21 -3.35
N LEU A 7 6.03 5.48 -3.32
CA LEU A 7 5.98 4.05 -3.05
C LEU A 7 5.45 3.28 -4.25
N ASP A 8 6.11 2.16 -4.55
CA ASP A 8 5.68 1.23 -5.58
C ASP A 8 4.68 0.24 -5.01
N PHE A 9 3.63 -0.04 -5.78
CA PHE A 9 2.65 -1.05 -5.45
C PHE A 9 2.24 -1.90 -6.65
N SER A 10 1.83 -3.12 -6.35
CA SER A 10 1.34 -4.10 -7.32
C SER A 10 -0.01 -4.60 -6.88
N VAL A 11 -0.88 -4.91 -7.84
CA VAL A 11 -2.19 -5.53 -7.58
C VAL A 11 -2.25 -6.84 -8.32
N VAL A 12 -2.37 -7.93 -7.57
CA VAL A 12 -2.29 -9.30 -8.06
C VAL A 12 -3.62 -10.01 -7.83
N GLN A 13 -3.98 -10.88 -8.78
CA GLN A 13 -5.15 -11.74 -8.61
C GLN A 13 -4.76 -12.93 -7.72
N SER A 14 -5.50 -13.12 -6.63
CA SER A 14 -5.39 -14.27 -5.75
C SER A 14 -6.36 -15.35 -6.21
N LEU A 15 -5.89 -16.60 -6.28
CA LEU A 15 -6.73 -17.75 -6.64
C LEU A 15 -7.46 -18.34 -5.42
N SER A 16 -6.90 -18.22 -4.21
CA SER A 16 -7.51 -18.66 -2.96
C SER A 16 -7.09 -17.78 -1.77
N PRO A 17 -8.02 -17.07 -1.10
CA PRO A 17 -9.38 -16.80 -1.57
C PRO A 17 -9.35 -16.06 -2.92
N ARG A 18 -10.37 -16.31 -3.75
CA ARG A 18 -10.48 -15.69 -5.07
C ARG A 18 -10.71 -14.19 -4.93
N GLY A 19 -9.89 -13.39 -5.60
CA GLY A 19 -10.05 -11.94 -5.62
C GLY A 19 -8.77 -11.21 -5.99
N TRP A 20 -8.63 -9.98 -5.52
CA TRP A 20 -7.52 -9.08 -5.81
C TRP A 20 -6.85 -8.63 -4.52
N LYS A 21 -5.53 -8.76 -4.46
CA LYS A 21 -4.70 -8.30 -3.34
C LYS A 21 -3.79 -7.21 -3.84
N TRP A 22 -3.45 -6.27 -2.97
CA TRP A 22 -2.41 -5.29 -3.23
C TRP A 22 -1.15 -5.62 -2.42
N ILE A 23 0.00 -5.28 -2.97
CA ILE A 23 1.33 -5.46 -2.39
C ILE A 23 2.03 -4.11 -2.52
N ILE A 24 2.49 -3.54 -1.42
CA ILE A 24 3.23 -2.28 -1.39
C ILE A 24 4.66 -2.57 -0.98
N HIS A 25 5.62 -2.06 -1.74
CA HIS A 25 7.04 -2.22 -1.45
C HIS A 25 7.48 -1.04 -0.56
N LEU A 26 7.67 -1.31 0.72
CA LEU A 26 8.09 -0.36 1.74
C LEU A 26 9.58 -0.57 2.01
N GLY A 27 10.49 -0.12 1.13
CA GLY A 27 11.95 -0.06 1.34
C GLY A 27 12.64 -1.30 1.96
N GLN A 28 12.46 -1.52 3.26
CA GLN A 28 12.90 -2.68 4.05
C GLN A 28 11.94 -3.89 4.03
N GLY A 29 10.82 -3.86 3.30
CA GLY A 29 9.92 -5.00 3.20
C GLY A 29 8.73 -4.76 2.29
N GLU A 30 7.79 -5.70 2.32
CA GLU A 30 6.52 -5.57 1.60
C GLU A 30 5.33 -5.66 2.55
N LYS A 31 4.31 -4.86 2.27
CA LYS A 31 3.02 -4.93 2.96
C LYS A 31 1.96 -5.47 2.01
N ILE A 32 1.38 -6.60 2.38
CA ILE A 32 0.32 -7.25 1.62
C ILE A 32 -1.03 -6.94 2.26
N GLY A 33 -1.96 -6.48 1.42
CA GLY A 33 -3.34 -6.20 1.80
C GLY A 33 -4.25 -7.43 1.83
N GLY A 34 -5.46 -7.23 2.32
CA GLY A 34 -6.53 -8.22 2.25
C GLY A 34 -6.95 -8.55 0.81
N THR A 35 -7.80 -9.57 0.67
CA THR A 35 -8.38 -9.96 -0.62
C THR A 35 -9.67 -9.18 -0.86
N HIS A 36 -9.82 -8.61 -2.05
CA HIS A 36 -10.97 -7.83 -2.47
C HIS A 36 -11.68 -8.48 -3.66
N SER A 37 -12.99 -8.25 -3.82
CA SER A 37 -13.79 -8.82 -4.90
C SER A 37 -13.40 -8.32 -6.30
N ASP A 38 -12.85 -7.11 -6.40
CA ASP A 38 -12.50 -6.46 -7.66
C ASP A 38 -11.17 -5.70 -7.57
N ARG A 39 -10.55 -5.49 -8.74
CA ARG A 39 -9.22 -4.86 -8.85
C ARG A 39 -9.24 -3.40 -8.39
N GLN A 40 -10.31 -2.66 -8.67
CA GLN A 40 -10.41 -1.24 -8.34
C GLN A 40 -10.48 -1.01 -6.83
N SER A 41 -11.21 -1.85 -6.11
CA SER A 41 -11.24 -1.87 -4.65
C SER A 41 -9.85 -2.13 -4.06
N ALA A 42 -9.09 -3.09 -4.61
CA ALA A 42 -7.72 -3.35 -4.18
C ALA A 42 -6.80 -2.15 -4.43
N ILE A 43 -6.88 -1.50 -5.60
CA ILE A 43 -6.11 -0.28 -5.90
C ILE A 43 -6.46 0.86 -4.95
N LYS A 44 -7.76 1.11 -4.72
CA LYS A 44 -8.22 2.17 -3.82
C LYS A 44 -7.68 1.97 -2.41
N ARG A 45 -7.70 0.72 -1.92
CA ARG A 45 -7.16 0.35 -0.60
C ARG A 45 -5.63 0.47 -0.54
N ALA A 46 -4.93 0.11 -1.62
CA ALA A 46 -3.48 0.31 -1.72
C ALA A 46 -3.11 1.79 -1.62
N LYS A 47 -3.76 2.65 -2.41
CA LYS A 47 -3.54 4.10 -2.41
C LYS A 47 -3.84 4.71 -1.04
N GLN A 48 -4.97 4.33 -0.43
CA GLN A 48 -5.34 4.78 0.91
C GLN A 48 -4.26 4.40 1.96
N PHE A 49 -3.76 3.16 1.91
CA PHE A 49 -2.68 2.74 2.80
C PHE A 49 -1.42 3.57 2.59
N ILE A 50 -1.02 3.82 1.33
CA ILE A 50 0.14 4.66 1.02
C ILE A 50 -0.06 6.09 1.53
N ASP A 51 -1.26 6.65 1.36
CA ASP A 51 -1.58 8.00 1.83
C ASP A 51 -1.44 8.09 3.35
N ASP A 52 -2.01 7.14 4.08
CA ASP A 52 -1.93 7.05 5.55
C ASP A 52 -0.49 6.80 6.04
N TYR A 53 0.24 5.91 5.37
CA TYR A 53 1.64 5.59 5.69
C TYR A 53 2.55 6.81 5.52
N THR A 54 2.41 7.51 4.39
CA THR A 54 3.19 8.72 4.10
C THR A 54 2.86 9.85 5.05
N ALA A 55 1.57 10.01 5.42
CA ALA A 55 1.15 11.02 6.39
C ALA A 55 1.73 10.77 7.79
N LYS A 56 1.82 9.50 8.22
CA LYS A 56 2.46 9.12 9.49
C LYS A 56 3.97 9.28 9.46
N ASN A 57 4.63 8.85 8.38
CA ASN A 57 6.09 8.93 8.27
C ASN A 57 6.59 10.37 8.25
N LYS A 58 5.86 11.30 7.62
CA LYS A 58 6.19 12.73 7.68
C LYS A 58 6.22 13.26 9.11
N ARG A 59 5.26 12.84 9.95
CA ARG A 59 5.17 13.33 11.34
C ARG A 59 6.29 12.83 12.24
N SER A 60 6.87 11.66 11.95
CA SER A 60 8.00 11.11 12.72
C SER A 60 9.33 11.79 12.39
N GLU A 61 9.44 12.50 11.27
CA GLU A 61 10.65 13.27 10.90
C GLU A 61 10.66 14.68 11.52
N ASP A 62 9.51 15.16 12.02
CA ASP A 62 9.35 16.48 12.64
C ASP A 62 9.48 16.47 14.19
N GLU A 63 9.66 15.31 14.86
CA GLU A 63 9.76 15.20 16.34
C GLU A 63 11.18 14.87 16.86
N GLU A 64 12.19 14.67 16.01
CA GLU A 64 13.61 14.51 16.42
C GLU A 64 14.46 15.76 16.12
N GLY A 65 13.83 16.94 16.17
CA GLY A 65 14.46 18.22 15.87
C GLY A 65 14.09 19.33 16.85
N GLU A 66 14.17 19.08 18.16
CA GLU A 66 14.22 20.14 19.19
C GLU A 66 15.11 19.76 20.38
#